data_AF-J9C6B5-F1
#
_entry.id   AF-J9C6B5-F1
#
_cell.length_a   1.000
_cell.length_b   1.000
_cell.length_c   1.000
_cell.angle_alpha   90.00
_cell.angle_beta   90.00
_cell.angle_gamma   90.00
#
_symmetry.space_group_name_H-M   'P 1'
#
loop_
_entity.id
_entity.type
_entity.pdbx_description
1 polymer ?
#
loop_
_entity_poly.entity_id
_entity_poly.type
_entity_poly.pdbx_seq_one_letter_code
_entity_poly.pdbx_strand_id
1 'polypeptide(L)'
;MKKLLTISFLFLFCFLAHAQGNLSALIPLPNHIEQVKKKAFKITEGKTTIVFEDKSLQFEAEQLAKIIKERMGVTLPVSQKAEKQSIVLKINPELKGKEHYTLEVAPKQMTLCGSTDAAVYWAIMTLDQILLGDVCN
;
A
#
# COMPACT_ATOMS: atom_id res chain seq x y z
N MET A 1 23.65 -18.00 -44.39
CA MET A 1 22.96 -18.83 -43.38
C MET A 1 23.37 -18.47 -41.94
N LYS A 2 24.67 -18.41 -41.60
CA LYS A 2 25.13 -18.06 -40.24
C LYS A 2 24.59 -16.71 -39.71
N LYS A 3 24.56 -15.65 -40.54
CA LYS A 3 24.02 -14.33 -40.17
C LYS A 3 22.49 -14.33 -39.91
N LEU A 4 21.73 -15.19 -40.60
CA LEU A 4 20.28 -15.32 -40.39
C LEU A 4 19.99 -16.04 -39.06
N LEU A 5 20.81 -17.04 -38.72
CA LEU A 5 20.75 -17.77 -37.46
C LEU A 5 21.06 -16.86 -36.26
N THR A 6 22.04 -15.96 -36.39
CA THR A 6 22.39 -14.99 -35.33
C THR A 6 21.27 -13.99 -35.05
N ILE A 7 20.57 -13.51 -36.08
CA ILE A 7 19.43 -12.58 -35.93
C ILE A 7 18.24 -13.28 -35.28
N SER A 8 17.97 -14.54 -35.65
CA SER A 8 16.91 -15.35 -35.02
C SER A 8 17.17 -15.60 -33.54
N PHE A 9 18.44 -15.83 -33.14
CA PHE A 9 18.82 -16.00 -31.75
C PHE A 9 18.68 -14.70 -30.93
N LEU A 10 18.94 -13.54 -31.54
CA LEU A 10 18.78 -12.24 -30.90
C LEU A 10 17.30 -11.89 -30.63
N PHE A 11 16.40 -12.19 -31.57
CA PHE A 11 14.96 -11.98 -31.39
C PHE A 11 14.36 -12.89 -30.30
N LEU A 12 14.86 -14.12 -30.14
CA LEU A 12 14.40 -15.05 -29.10
C LEU A 12 14.76 -14.55 -27.68
N PHE A 13 15.86 -13.80 -27.54
CA PHE A 13 16.30 -13.24 -26.26
C PHE A 13 15.43 -12.05 -25.80
N CYS A 14 14.86 -11.28 -26.73
CA CYS A 14 13.97 -10.15 -26.42
C CYS A 14 12.65 -10.58 -25.77
N PHE A 15 12.13 -11.78 -26.06
CA PHE A 15 10.90 -12.29 -25.43
C PHE A 15 11.06 -12.73 -23.97
N LEU A 16 12.30 -12.94 -23.52
CA LEU A 16 12.59 -13.33 -22.14
C LEU A 16 12.86 -12.13 -21.22
N ALA A 17 13.08 -10.94 -21.79
CA ALA A 17 13.30 -9.72 -21.02
C ALA A 17 11.98 -9.20 -20.43
N HIS A 18 11.63 -9.66 -19.22
CA HIS A 18 10.55 -9.09 -18.43
C HIS A 18 11.10 -7.91 -17.61
N ALA A 19 10.91 -6.69 -18.11
CA ALA A 19 11.17 -5.46 -17.37
C ALA A 19 9.85 -4.77 -17.01
N GLN A 20 9.11 -5.35 -16.07
CA GLN A 20 7.93 -4.71 -15.47
C GLN A 20 8.04 -4.80 -13.96
N GLY A 21 8.95 -4.02 -13.39
CA GLY A 21 8.95 -3.75 -11.96
C GLY A 21 7.89 -2.69 -11.68
N ASN A 22 6.72 -3.08 -11.19
CA ASN A 22 5.62 -2.16 -10.86
C ASN A 22 5.83 -1.51 -9.48
N LEU A 23 7.08 -1.21 -9.12
CA LEU A 23 7.39 -0.58 -7.84
C LEU A 23 7.28 0.93 -8.01
N SER A 24 6.26 1.55 -7.41
CA SER A 24 6.16 3.00 -7.36
C SER A 24 7.42 3.62 -6.75
N ALA A 25 7.78 4.79 -7.26
CA ALA A 25 8.86 5.61 -6.71
C ALA A 25 8.42 6.25 -5.38
N LEU A 26 8.39 5.47 -4.31
CA LEU A 26 8.07 5.94 -2.96
C LEU A 26 9.22 6.77 -2.39
N ILE A 27 8.90 7.94 -1.82
CA ILE A 27 9.88 8.85 -1.22
C ILE A 27 9.45 9.22 0.21
N PRO A 28 10.28 8.96 1.23
CA PRO A 28 11.48 8.14 1.18
C PRO A 28 11.18 6.69 0.80
N LEU A 29 12.17 5.99 0.23
CA LEU A 29 12.03 4.58 -0.09
C LEU A 29 11.90 3.76 1.22
N PRO A 30 10.86 2.93 1.38
CA PRO A 30 10.75 2.06 2.55
C PRO A 30 11.95 1.13 2.69
N ASN A 31 12.36 0.87 3.93
CA ASN A 31 13.51 -0.01 4.24
C ASN A 31 13.37 -1.43 3.67
N HIS A 32 12.13 -1.89 3.46
CA HIS A 32 11.82 -3.18 2.87
C HIS A 32 10.50 -3.13 2.12
N ILE A 33 10.46 -3.72 0.92
CA ILE A 33 9.24 -3.86 0.12
C ILE A 33 9.19 -5.29 -0.44
N GLU A 34 8.09 -5.98 -0.20
CA GLU A 34 7.81 -7.29 -0.77
C GLU A 34 6.52 -7.23 -1.61
N GLN A 35 6.62 -7.55 -2.90
CA GLN A 35 5.46 -7.68 -3.77
C GLN A 35 4.89 -9.10 -3.68
N VAL A 36 3.66 -9.22 -3.20
CA VAL A 36 2.96 -10.51 -3.10
C VAL A 36 2.02 -10.72 -4.29
N LYS A 37 2.08 -11.89 -4.94
CA LYS A 37 1.13 -12.29 -6.00
C LYS A 37 -0.21 -12.76 -5.42
N LYS A 38 -0.85 -11.91 -4.61
CA LYS A 38 -2.17 -12.16 -4.01
C LYS A 38 -3.25 -11.31 -4.69
N LYS A 39 -4.52 -11.65 -4.44
CA LYS A 39 -5.64 -10.84 -4.89
C LYS A 39 -5.55 -9.43 -4.28
N ALA A 40 -5.72 -8.40 -5.11
CA ALA A 40 -5.71 -7.01 -4.65
C ALA A 40 -6.81 -6.74 -3.60
N PHE A 41 -6.48 -5.88 -2.64
CA PHE A 41 -7.46 -5.28 -1.74
C PHE A 41 -8.27 -4.23 -2.53
N LYS A 42 -9.61 -4.28 -2.44
CA LYS A 42 -10.49 -3.36 -3.15
C LYS A 42 -11.18 -2.43 -2.17
N ILE A 43 -10.83 -1.15 -2.21
CA ILE A 43 -11.55 -0.10 -1.49
C ILE A 43 -12.90 0.11 -2.19
N THR A 44 -13.98 0.04 -1.42
CA THR A 44 -15.36 0.19 -1.93
C THR A 44 -16.23 0.87 -0.90
N GLU A 45 -16.90 1.95 -1.32
CA GLU A 45 -17.87 2.71 -0.53
C GLU A 45 -18.98 1.78 0.01
N GLY A 46 -19.38 1.98 1.27
CA GLY A 46 -20.40 1.16 1.93
C GLY A 46 -19.99 -0.29 2.27
N LYS A 47 -18.78 -0.74 1.89
CA LYS A 47 -18.26 -2.08 2.23
C LYS A 47 -16.96 -2.05 3.02
N THR A 48 -16.14 -1.03 2.80
CA THR A 48 -14.83 -0.88 3.44
C THR A 48 -14.95 0.09 4.59
N THR A 49 -14.38 -0.27 5.74
CA THR A 49 -14.38 0.56 6.94
C THR A 49 -12.95 0.82 7.38
N ILE A 50 -12.66 2.04 7.81
CA ILE A 50 -11.41 2.37 8.49
C ILE A 50 -11.59 2.04 9.97
N VAL A 51 -10.73 1.19 10.51
CA VAL A 51 -10.81 0.70 11.89
C VAL A 51 -9.58 1.14 12.65
N PHE A 52 -9.75 1.76 13.81
CA PHE A 52 -8.65 2.13 14.71
C PHE A 52 -8.77 1.39 16.03
N GLU A 53 -7.72 0.67 16.41
CA GLU A 53 -7.74 -0.17 17.62
C GLU A 53 -7.54 0.64 18.91
N ASP A 54 -6.64 1.63 18.89
CA ASP A 54 -6.39 2.55 20.00
C ASP A 54 -7.11 3.88 19.78
N LYS A 55 -7.72 4.45 20.83
CA LYS A 55 -8.39 5.75 20.77
C LYS A 55 -7.44 6.90 20.40
N SER A 56 -6.14 6.79 20.68
CA SER A 56 -5.15 7.79 20.25
C SER A 56 -5.13 7.96 18.73
N LEU A 57 -5.43 6.89 17.98
CA LEU A 57 -5.37 6.85 16.52
C LEU A 57 -6.60 7.43 15.81
N GLN A 58 -7.54 8.03 16.54
CA GLN A 58 -8.75 8.58 15.94
C GLN A 58 -8.40 9.67 14.90
N PHE A 59 -7.44 10.53 15.22
CA PHE A 59 -6.98 11.58 14.31
C PHE A 59 -6.43 10.97 13.02
N GLU A 60 -5.55 9.97 13.12
CA GLU A 60 -4.94 9.26 12.02
C GLU A 60 -6.00 8.59 11.14
N ALA A 61 -7.01 7.96 11.75
CA ALA A 61 -8.10 7.33 11.03
C ALA A 61 -8.95 8.34 10.25
N GLU A 62 -9.23 9.50 10.84
CA GLU A 62 -9.94 10.61 10.18
C GLU A 62 -9.10 11.22 9.04
N GLN A 63 -7.78 11.37 9.23
CA GLN A 63 -6.89 11.83 8.15
C GLN A 63 -6.85 10.84 6.99
N LEU A 64 -6.78 9.53 7.27
CA LEU A 64 -6.85 8.51 6.22
C LEU A 64 -8.19 8.57 5.48
N ALA A 65 -9.31 8.75 6.19
CA ALA A 65 -10.62 8.89 5.56
C ALA A 65 -10.67 10.08 4.60
N LYS A 66 -10.11 11.22 5.02
CA LYS A 66 -9.98 12.42 4.19
C LYS A 66 -9.12 12.17 2.95
N ILE A 67 -7.95 11.55 3.11
CA ILE A 67 -7.05 11.21 1.99
C ILE A 67 -7.76 10.30 0.98
N ILE A 68 -8.43 9.25 1.43
CA ILE A 68 -9.17 8.35 0.54
C ILE A 68 -10.28 9.11 -0.20
N LYS A 69 -10.96 10.03 0.47
CA LYS A 69 -11.96 10.89 -0.19
C LYS A 69 -11.34 11.77 -1.28
N GLU A 70 -10.20 12.38 -0.99
CA GLU A 70 -9.50 13.28 -1.91
C GLU A 70 -8.89 12.53 -3.11
N ARG A 71 -8.32 11.33 -2.89
CA ARG A 71 -7.67 10.54 -3.95
C ARG A 71 -8.64 9.72 -4.79
N MET A 72 -9.71 9.21 -4.17
CA MET A 72 -10.60 8.22 -4.82
C MET A 72 -12.06 8.67 -4.95
N GLY A 73 -12.44 9.81 -4.35
CA GLY A 73 -13.83 10.29 -4.33
C GLY A 73 -14.78 9.49 -3.44
N VAL A 74 -14.28 8.46 -2.75
CA VAL A 74 -15.06 7.52 -1.92
C VAL A 74 -15.09 7.96 -0.46
N THR A 75 -16.26 7.93 0.18
CA THR A 75 -16.38 8.18 1.62
C THR A 75 -16.35 6.87 2.39
N LEU A 76 -15.41 6.70 3.31
CA LEU A 76 -15.34 5.53 4.19
C LEU A 76 -15.72 5.89 5.63
N PRO A 77 -16.54 5.06 6.32
CA PRO A 77 -16.78 5.24 7.74
C PRO A 77 -15.52 4.91 8.56
N VAL A 78 -15.37 5.62 9.68
CA VAL A 78 -14.33 5.43 10.69
C VAL A 78 -14.98 4.81 11.95
N SER A 79 -14.40 3.74 12.50
CA SER A 79 -14.98 2.97 13.61
C SER A 79 -13.90 2.28 14.45
N GLN A 80 -14.22 1.88 15.68
CA GLN A 80 -13.37 0.96 16.47
C GLN A 80 -13.76 -0.51 16.28
N LYS A 81 -14.88 -0.78 15.61
CA LYS A 81 -15.39 -2.14 15.42
C LYS A 81 -14.80 -2.75 14.15
N ALA A 82 -14.21 -3.93 14.30
CA ALA A 82 -13.75 -4.73 13.17
C ALA A 82 -14.90 -5.13 12.24
N GLU A 83 -14.68 -4.95 10.93
CA GLU A 83 -15.61 -5.31 9.87
C GLU A 83 -14.94 -6.28 8.89
N LYS A 84 -15.76 -6.97 8.07
CA LYS A 84 -15.30 -8.03 7.14
C LYS A 84 -14.25 -7.55 6.14
N GLN A 85 -14.32 -6.28 5.73
CA GLN A 85 -13.33 -5.65 4.87
C GLN A 85 -12.90 -4.32 5.50
N SER A 86 -11.65 -4.26 5.95
CA SER A 86 -11.19 -3.16 6.80
C SER A 86 -9.80 -2.66 6.43
N ILE A 87 -9.57 -1.37 6.65
CA ILE A 87 -8.24 -0.79 6.76
C ILE A 87 -7.99 -0.55 8.24
N VAL A 88 -7.10 -1.31 8.85
CA VAL A 88 -6.86 -1.32 10.31
C VAL A 88 -5.64 -0.48 10.65
N LEU A 89 -5.80 0.45 11.58
CA LEU A 89 -4.76 1.25 12.19
C LEU A 89 -4.48 0.72 13.59
N LYS A 90 -3.22 0.40 13.90
CA LYS A 90 -2.84 -0.11 15.22
C LYS A 90 -1.41 0.24 15.64
N ILE A 91 -1.20 0.32 16.95
CA ILE A 91 0.11 0.53 17.54
C ILE A 91 0.74 -0.83 17.85
N ASN A 92 1.99 -1.03 17.46
CA ASN A 92 2.81 -2.15 17.90
C ASN A 92 4.11 -1.63 18.52
N PRO A 93 4.18 -1.51 19.86
CA PRO A 93 5.38 -1.02 20.56
C PRO A 93 6.62 -1.90 20.38
N GLU A 94 6.47 -3.14 19.88
CA GLU A 94 7.59 -4.06 19.64
C GLU A 94 8.40 -3.70 18.38
N LEU A 95 7.88 -2.83 17.52
CA LEU A 95 8.62 -2.33 16.36
C LEU A 95 9.84 -1.52 16.82
N LYS A 96 11.03 -1.93 16.35
CA LYS A 96 12.30 -1.37 16.80
C LYS A 96 12.58 0.00 16.20
N GLY A 97 12.11 1.07 16.82
CA GLY A 97 12.39 2.46 16.41
C GLY A 97 11.12 3.29 16.46
N LYS A 98 11.19 4.54 16.94
CA LYS A 98 9.99 5.35 17.29
C LYS A 98 9.10 5.73 16.10
N GLU A 99 9.67 5.72 14.89
CA GLU A 99 8.99 6.07 13.63
C GLU A 99 8.81 4.86 12.70
N HIS A 100 9.11 3.66 13.18
CA HIS A 100 9.02 2.47 12.34
C HIS A 100 7.58 2.03 12.16
N TYR A 101 7.25 1.68 10.93
CA TYR A 101 5.92 1.24 10.53
C TYR A 101 5.97 0.07 9.56
N THR A 102 4.83 -0.59 9.43
CA THR A 102 4.57 -1.62 8.42
C THR A 102 3.24 -1.31 7.73
N LEU A 103 3.22 -1.48 6.41
CA LEU A 103 2.01 -1.42 5.59
C LEU A 103 1.82 -2.81 4.96
N GLU A 104 0.81 -3.53 5.42
CA GLU A 104 0.47 -4.86 4.89
C GLU A 104 -0.84 -4.80 4.10
N VAL A 105 -0.85 -5.39 2.90
CA VAL A 105 -2.05 -5.45 2.05
C VAL A 105 -2.43 -6.90 1.81
N ALA A 106 -3.56 -7.31 2.37
CA ALA A 106 -4.18 -8.60 2.14
C ALA A 106 -5.56 -8.44 1.45
N PRO A 107 -6.12 -9.49 0.81
CA PRO A 107 -7.35 -9.36 0.02
C PRO A 107 -8.59 -8.87 0.79
N LYS A 108 -8.63 -9.09 2.12
CA LYS A 108 -9.76 -8.70 2.99
C LYS A 108 -9.40 -7.59 3.98
N GLN A 109 -8.12 -7.33 4.20
CA GLN A 109 -7.68 -6.38 5.21
C GLN A 109 -6.37 -5.73 4.76
N MET A 110 -6.30 -4.42 4.91
CA MET A 110 -5.06 -3.66 4.88
C MET A 110 -4.73 -3.25 6.31
N THR A 111 -3.47 -3.36 6.71
CA THR A 111 -3.02 -3.01 8.07
C THR A 111 -1.92 -1.97 8.00
N LEU A 112 -2.17 -0.83 8.64
CA LEU A 112 -1.22 0.26 8.88
C LEU A 112 -0.81 0.19 10.34
N CYS A 113 0.41 -0.27 10.61
CA CYS A 113 0.90 -0.47 11.97
C CYS A 113 2.17 0.35 12.21
N GLY A 114 2.27 0.99 13.36
CA GLY A 114 3.43 1.80 13.75
C GLY A 114 3.79 1.61 15.21
N SER A 115 5.04 1.93 15.57
CA SER A 115 5.50 1.93 16.97
C SER A 115 4.86 2.99 17.85
N THR A 116 4.35 4.06 17.24
CA THR A 116 3.72 5.24 17.85
C THR A 116 2.61 5.75 16.92
N ASP A 117 1.78 6.67 17.41
CA ASP A 117 0.76 7.36 16.60
C ASP A 117 1.40 8.02 15.35
N ALA A 118 2.52 8.73 15.55
CA ALA A 118 3.28 9.34 14.45
C ALA A 118 3.81 8.32 13.43
N ALA A 119 4.24 7.13 13.88
CA ALA A 119 4.65 6.08 12.97
C ALA A 119 3.47 5.51 12.16
N VAL A 120 2.29 5.39 12.75
CA VAL A 120 1.06 5.05 12.01
C VAL A 120 0.77 6.10 10.95
N TYR A 121 0.94 7.39 11.28
CA TYR A 121 0.80 8.47 10.31
C TYR A 121 1.78 8.34 9.14
N TRP A 122 3.03 7.92 9.35
CA TRP A 122 3.97 7.64 8.25
C TRP A 122 3.52 6.50 7.33
N ALA A 123 2.87 5.47 7.88
CA ALA A 123 2.24 4.43 7.06
C ALA A 123 1.12 5.00 6.19
N ILE A 124 0.30 5.93 6.72
CA ILE A 124 -0.75 6.63 5.97
C ILE A 124 -0.15 7.48 4.85
N MET A 125 0.93 8.23 5.10
CA MET A 125 1.60 9.04 4.07
C MET A 125 2.20 8.18 2.96
N THR A 126 2.71 6.99 3.30
CA THR A 126 3.17 6.02 2.29
C THR A 126 2.00 5.53 1.44
N LEU A 127 0.86 5.22 2.08
CA LEU A 127 -0.35 4.84 1.36
C LEU A 127 -0.86 5.97 0.46
N ASP A 128 -0.81 7.22 0.91
CA ASP A 128 -1.19 8.38 0.09
C ASP A 128 -0.37 8.45 -1.20
N GLN A 129 0.94 8.23 -1.12
CA GLN A 129 1.81 8.15 -2.30
C GLN A 129 1.45 7.00 -3.23
N ILE A 130 1.10 5.83 -2.68
CA ILE A 130 0.63 4.70 -3.47
C ILE A 130 -0.69 5.05 -4.19
N LEU A 131 -1.59 5.77 -3.52
CA LEU A 131 -2.89 6.16 -4.07
C LEU A 131 -2.83 7.29 -5.10
N LEU A 132 -1.79 8.13 -5.04
CA LEU A 132 -1.47 9.07 -6.12
C LEU A 132 -1.21 8.34 -7.44
N GLY A 133 -0.68 7.11 -7.37
CA GLY A 133 -0.25 6.33 -8.52
C GLY A 133 1.02 6.90 -9.16
N ASP A 134 1.59 6.15 -10.10
CA ASP A 134 2.61 6.71 -10.98
C ASP A 134 1.94 7.67 -11.96
N VAL A 135 2.62 8.78 -12.30
CA VAL A 135 2.16 9.71 -13.35
C VAL A 135 2.20 8.96 -14.69
N CYS A 136 1.12 8.29 -15.04
CA CYS A 136 0.91 7.77 -16.38
C CYS A 136 0.61 8.96 -17.30
N ASN A 137 1.66 9.53 -17.89
CA ASN A 137 1.54 10.35 -19.10
C ASN A 137 1.38 9.44 -20.33
#